data_AF-A0A9D5GSK6-F1
#
_entry.id   AF-A0A9D5GSK6-F1
#
_cell.length_a   1.000
_cell.length_b   1.000
_cell.length_c   1.000
_cell.angle_alpha   90.00
_cell.angle_beta   90.00
_cell.angle_gamma   90.00
#
_symmetry.space_group_name_H-M   'P 1'
#
loop_
_entity.id
_entity.type
_entity.pdbx_description
1 polymer ?
#
loop_
_entity_poly.entity_id
_entity_poly.type
_entity_poly.pdbx_seq_one_letter_code
_entity_poly.pdbx_strand_id
1 'polypeptide(L)'
;MKKLIKILIGVAFLFITISTFSQEENERLDEKIDELTYGWDLEADKLSSYEGLTNLCSDGNYRNEIFQLLKDIHHYDTILYNVLTDLSKRSSDKEIAKTLRDIKKFEEDYGMKNFIHFMSEECKAMINIERDADDTRNEVGFTSYSGQVYILETELVKYVNHVTDRVDKIREHVHHLSKNY
;
A
#
# COMPACT_ATOMS: atom_id res chain seq x y z
N MET A 1 -3.09 59.19 55.21
CA MET A 1 -3.89 58.01 55.62
C MET A 1 -4.15 57.17 54.37
N LYS A 2 -3.42 56.05 54.20
CA LYS A 2 -3.98 54.68 54.15
C LYS A 2 -5.19 54.61 53.20
N LYS A 3 -5.09 54.01 52.00
CA LYS A 3 -5.10 52.55 51.79
C LYS A 3 -4.62 52.26 50.34
N LEU A 4 -3.56 51.45 50.20
CA LEU A 4 -3.55 50.09 49.60
C LEU A 4 -3.71 50.12 48.06
N ILE A 5 -2.64 50.07 47.25
CA ILE A 5 -1.90 48.86 46.83
C ILE A 5 -2.85 47.74 46.38
N LYS A 6 -2.58 47.21 45.17
CA LYS A 6 -3.32 46.23 44.33
C LYS A 6 -4.18 46.99 43.31
N ILE A 7 -3.95 46.95 42.00
CA ILE A 7 -3.68 45.78 41.14
C ILE A 7 -2.74 46.23 40.02
N LEU A 8 -1.49 45.78 40.08
CA LEU A 8 -0.54 45.79 38.98
C LEU A 8 -0.86 44.58 38.07
N ILE A 9 -0.73 44.79 36.77
CA ILE A 9 -0.49 43.76 35.74
C ILE A 9 -1.68 42.83 35.48
N GLY A 10 -2.53 43.23 34.53
CA GLY A 10 -3.63 42.41 34.03
C GLY A 10 -3.97 42.71 32.58
N VAL A 11 -2.99 43.01 31.73
CA VAL A 11 -3.16 43.17 30.28
C VAL A 11 -1.86 42.75 29.57
N ALA A 12 -1.59 41.44 29.48
CA ALA A 12 -0.59 40.87 28.58
C ALA A 12 -0.65 39.32 28.60
N PHE A 13 -1.80 38.71 28.35
CA PHE A 13 -1.86 37.25 28.16
C PHE A 13 -3.06 36.87 27.30
N LEU A 14 -3.05 37.30 26.03
CA LEU A 14 -4.02 36.80 25.06
C LEU A 14 -3.55 37.06 23.62
N PHE A 15 -2.40 36.51 23.26
CA PHE A 15 -2.00 36.20 21.87
C PHE A 15 -0.77 35.29 21.93
N ILE A 16 -0.93 34.08 22.46
CA ILE A 16 -0.10 32.97 22.03
C ILE A 16 -0.96 32.21 21.03
N THR A 17 -1.00 32.74 19.81
CA THR A 17 -1.30 31.92 18.65
C THR A 17 -0.23 30.84 18.65
N ILE A 18 -0.61 29.63 19.05
CA ILE A 18 0.20 28.45 18.83
C ILE A 18 0.22 28.31 17.31
N SER A 19 1.24 28.86 16.68
CA SER A 19 1.67 28.42 15.37
C SER A 19 2.16 26.99 15.58
N THR A 20 1.23 26.03 15.54
CA THR A 20 1.58 24.68 15.11
C THR A 20 2.01 24.84 13.66
N PHE A 21 3.27 25.21 13.47
CA PHE A 21 4.00 24.80 12.29
C PHE A 21 3.86 23.28 12.27
N SER A 22 2.96 22.81 11.43
CA SER A 22 3.08 21.49 10.84
C SER A 22 4.53 21.39 10.36
N GLN A 23 5.35 20.62 11.07
CA GLN A 23 6.54 20.06 10.46
C GLN A 23 6.01 19.10 9.40
N GLU A 24 5.76 19.65 8.21
CA GLU A 24 5.80 18.86 6.99
C GLU A 24 7.27 18.44 6.90
N GLU A 25 7.58 17.33 7.56
CA GLU A 25 8.83 16.63 7.39
C GLU A 25 8.96 16.44 5.88
N ASN A 26 10.01 17.02 5.30
CA ASN A 26 10.28 16.96 3.88
C ASN A 26 10.76 15.54 3.57
N GLU A 27 9.84 14.58 3.73
CA GLU A 27 10.06 13.15 3.57
C GLU A 27 10.53 12.92 2.14
N ARG A 28 11.69 12.28 2.01
CA ARG A 28 12.24 12.04 0.68
C ARG A 28 11.43 10.94 0.01
N LEU A 29 11.05 11.18 -1.24
CA LEU A 29 10.20 10.27 -2.02
C LEU A 29 10.82 8.87 -2.14
N ASP A 30 12.15 8.77 -2.24
CA ASP A 30 12.83 7.48 -2.31
C ASP A 30 12.79 6.69 -0.99
N GLU A 31 13.00 7.37 0.14
CA GLU A 31 12.86 6.76 1.46
C GLU A 31 11.43 6.27 1.70
N LYS A 32 10.42 7.02 1.21
CA LYS A 32 9.03 6.62 1.35
C LYS A 32 8.64 5.44 0.48
N ILE A 33 9.12 5.40 -0.76
CA ILE A 33 8.91 4.25 -1.64
C ILE A 33 9.61 3.01 -1.08
N ASP A 34 10.80 3.15 -0.47
CA ASP A 34 11.47 2.06 0.25
C ASP A 34 10.64 1.53 1.43
N GLU A 35 10.12 2.44 2.27
CA GLU A 35 9.26 2.07 3.41
C GLU A 35 8.02 1.29 2.96
N LEU A 36 7.32 1.80 1.93
CA LEU A 36 6.10 1.19 1.43
C LEU A 36 6.36 -0.16 0.75
N THR A 37 7.46 -0.27 -0.01
CA THR A 37 7.85 -1.56 -0.62
C THR A 37 8.14 -2.59 0.46
N TYR A 38 8.91 -2.22 1.49
CA TYR A 38 9.17 -3.12 2.60
C TYR A 38 7.89 -3.53 3.35
N GLY A 39 6.98 -2.58 3.58
CA GLY A 39 5.66 -2.88 4.15
C GLY A 39 4.87 -3.86 3.28
N TRP A 40 4.91 -3.69 1.96
CA TRP A 40 4.28 -4.61 1.02
C TRP A 40 4.87 -6.01 1.09
N ASP A 41 6.20 -6.15 1.05
CA ASP A 41 6.88 -7.45 1.08
C ASP A 41 6.49 -8.27 2.31
N LEU A 42 6.37 -7.63 3.47
CA LEU A 42 5.96 -8.28 4.72
C LEU A 42 4.53 -8.84 4.67
N GLU A 43 3.63 -8.16 3.96
CA GLU A 43 2.23 -8.56 3.86
C GLU A 43 1.96 -9.47 2.66
N ALA A 44 2.73 -9.33 1.58
CA ALA A 44 2.63 -10.13 0.37
C ALA A 44 2.81 -11.62 0.66
N ASP A 45 3.82 -11.98 1.46
CA ASP A 45 4.05 -13.37 1.87
C ASP A 45 2.83 -13.97 2.59
N LYS A 46 2.17 -13.18 3.44
CA LYS A 46 0.97 -13.63 4.16
C LYS A 46 -0.21 -13.76 3.22
N LEU A 47 -0.48 -12.73 2.41
CA LEU A 47 -1.60 -12.67 1.46
C LEU A 47 -1.56 -13.77 0.42
N SER A 48 -0.38 -14.34 0.17
CA SER A 48 -0.17 -15.46 -0.75
C SER A 48 -0.63 -16.82 -0.20
N SER A 49 -1.13 -16.87 1.04
CA SER A 49 -1.58 -18.10 1.71
C SER A 49 -3.09 -18.14 1.96
N TYR A 50 -3.63 -19.35 2.11
CA TYR A 50 -5.04 -19.54 2.46
C TYR A 50 -5.39 -18.91 3.82
N GLU A 51 -4.47 -19.00 4.78
CA GLU A 51 -4.61 -18.37 6.11
C GLU A 51 -4.61 -16.84 6.01
N GLY A 52 -3.70 -16.26 5.23
CA GLY A 52 -3.67 -14.81 5.02
C GLY A 52 -4.90 -14.28 4.31
N LEU A 53 -5.42 -15.00 3.31
CA LEU A 53 -6.71 -14.69 2.71
C LEU A 53 -7.83 -14.79 3.74
N THR A 54 -7.86 -15.83 4.56
CA THR A 54 -8.86 -15.99 5.64
C THR A 54 -8.86 -14.77 6.56
N ASN A 55 -7.68 -14.30 6.97
CA ASN A 55 -7.53 -13.09 7.78
C ASN A 55 -8.03 -11.85 7.04
N LEU A 56 -7.67 -11.66 5.77
CA LEU A 56 -8.14 -10.53 4.95
C LEU A 56 -9.68 -10.51 4.84
N CYS A 57 -10.32 -11.68 4.66
CA CYS A 57 -11.76 -11.76 4.49
C CYS A 57 -12.52 -11.57 5.81
N SER A 58 -11.98 -12.06 6.93
CA SER A 58 -12.68 -12.10 8.21
C SER A 58 -12.35 -10.94 9.16
N ASP A 59 -11.14 -10.41 9.12
CA ASP A 59 -10.70 -9.28 9.95
C ASP A 59 -10.80 -7.96 9.19
N GLY A 60 -11.75 -7.11 9.61
CA GLY A 60 -11.96 -5.80 9.00
C GLY A 60 -10.82 -4.82 9.23
N ASN A 61 -10.08 -4.93 10.34
CA ASN A 61 -8.94 -4.05 10.62
C ASN A 61 -7.76 -4.41 9.72
N TYR A 62 -7.38 -5.69 9.69
CA TYR A 62 -6.31 -6.17 8.81
C TYR A 62 -6.61 -5.87 7.34
N ARG A 63 -7.85 -6.09 6.89
CA ARG A 63 -8.27 -5.70 5.53
C ARG A 63 -8.08 -4.21 5.24
N ASN A 64 -8.44 -3.35 6.18
CA ASN A 64 -8.28 -1.91 6.02
C ASN A 64 -6.79 -1.50 5.99
N GLU A 65 -5.95 -2.15 6.80
CA GLU A 65 -4.49 -1.94 6.80
C GLU A 65 -3.88 -2.29 5.44
N ILE A 66 -4.21 -3.45 4.88
CA ILE A 66 -3.73 -3.87 3.54
C ILE A 66 -4.21 -2.90 2.45
N PHE A 67 -5.49 -2.52 2.48
CA PHE A 67 -6.02 -1.57 1.49
C PHE A 67 -5.39 -0.19 1.62
N GLN A 68 -5.09 0.24 2.84
CA GLN A 68 -4.43 1.53 3.07
C GLN A 68 -2.98 1.48 2.59
N LEU A 69 -2.23 0.41 2.88
CA LEU A 69 -0.86 0.21 2.38
C LEU A 69 -0.81 0.28 0.85
N LEU A 70 -1.66 -0.48 0.16
CA LEU A 70 -1.68 -0.46 -1.31
C LEU A 70 -2.11 0.90 -1.87
N LYS A 71 -3.05 1.57 -1.21
CA LYS A 71 -3.46 2.93 -1.58
C LYS A 71 -2.31 3.92 -1.44
N ASP A 72 -1.49 3.79 -0.40
CA ASP A 72 -0.33 4.65 -0.19
C ASP A 72 0.75 4.38 -1.23
N ILE A 73 1.00 3.13 -1.61
CA ILE A 73 1.87 2.79 -2.76
C ILE A 73 1.41 3.52 -4.03
N HIS A 74 0.15 3.36 -4.43
CA HIS A 74 -0.39 4.02 -5.62
C HIS A 74 -0.38 5.56 -5.51
N HIS A 75 -0.55 6.10 -4.30
CA HIS A 75 -0.46 7.53 -4.06
C HIS A 75 0.95 8.07 -4.35
N TYR A 76 1.98 7.42 -3.80
CA TYR A 76 3.36 7.85 -4.00
C TYR A 76 3.87 7.54 -5.43
N ASP A 77 3.35 6.50 -6.08
CA ASP A 77 3.57 6.27 -7.52
C ASP A 77 3.00 7.40 -8.38
N THR A 78 1.83 7.93 -8.01
CA THR A 78 1.25 9.12 -8.69
C THR A 78 2.12 10.36 -8.49
N ILE A 79 2.64 10.57 -7.27
CA ILE A 79 3.58 11.67 -6.99
C ILE A 79 4.84 11.53 -7.85
N LEU A 80 5.45 10.33 -7.85
CA LEU A 80 6.63 10.01 -8.65
C LEU A 80 6.37 10.25 -10.15
N TYR A 81 5.24 9.78 -10.66
CA TYR A 81 4.85 9.97 -12.05
C TYR A 81 4.80 11.46 -12.44
N ASN A 82 4.25 12.31 -11.57
CA ASN A 82 4.16 13.75 -11.83
C ASN A 82 5.55 14.40 -11.84
N VAL A 83 6.41 14.08 -10.86
CA VAL A 83 7.79 14.58 -10.79
C VAL A 83 8.57 14.18 -12.05
N LEU A 84 8.47 12.92 -12.46
CA LEU A 84 9.18 12.41 -13.63
C LEU A 84 8.64 12.95 -14.95
N THR A 85 7.34 13.21 -15.05
CA THR A 85 6.73 13.86 -16.21
C THR A 85 7.24 15.30 -16.38
N ASP A 86 7.47 16.01 -15.29
CA ASP A 86 8.05 17.35 -15.35
C ASP A 86 9.54 17.32 -15.69
N LEU A 87 10.28 16.36 -15.13
CA LEU A 87 11.69 16.16 -15.44
C LEU A 87 11.92 15.76 -16.91
N SER A 88 11.04 14.92 -17.48
CA SER A 88 11.13 14.46 -18.86
C SER A 88 10.96 15.59 -19.89
N LYS A 89 10.38 16.74 -19.50
CA LYS A 89 10.31 17.93 -20.38
C LYS A 89 11.68 18.56 -20.61
N ARG A 90 12.65 18.28 -19.73
CA ARG A 90 13.98 18.91 -19.71
C ARG A 90 15.13 17.90 -19.81
N SER A 91 14.83 16.61 -19.66
CA SER A 91 15.78 15.50 -19.74
C SER A 91 15.34 14.50 -20.82
N SER A 92 16.30 13.94 -21.54
CA SER A 92 16.10 12.83 -22.49
C SER A 92 16.49 11.48 -21.91
N ASP A 93 16.64 11.39 -20.59
CA ASP A 93 16.99 10.14 -19.90
C ASP A 93 15.94 9.05 -20.17
N LYS A 94 16.43 7.91 -20.66
CA LYS A 94 15.60 6.75 -21.00
C LYS A 94 15.01 6.09 -19.76
N GLU A 95 15.66 6.23 -18.60
CA GLU A 95 15.16 5.65 -17.35
C GLU A 95 13.86 6.34 -16.94
N ILE A 96 13.80 7.68 -16.98
CA ILE A 96 12.56 8.44 -16.72
C ILE A 96 11.39 7.91 -17.58
N ALA A 97 11.62 7.75 -18.89
CA ALA A 97 10.58 7.26 -19.79
C ALA A 97 10.17 5.81 -19.49
N LYS A 98 11.09 4.97 -19.00
CA LYS A 98 10.83 3.58 -18.61
C LYS A 98 10.02 3.53 -17.31
N THR A 99 10.42 4.30 -16.30
CA THR A 99 9.71 4.41 -15.02
C THR A 99 8.28 4.88 -15.22
N LEU A 100 8.05 5.94 -16.01
CA LEU A 100 6.70 6.42 -16.33
C LEU A 100 5.81 5.34 -16.96
N ARG A 101 6.36 4.51 -17.86
CA ARG A 101 5.61 3.39 -18.46
C ARG A 101 5.31 2.29 -17.45
N ASP A 102 6.27 1.97 -16.59
CA ASP A 102 6.11 0.92 -15.59
C ASP A 102 5.09 1.31 -14.51
N ILE A 103 5.11 2.56 -14.02
CA ILE A 103 4.07 3.11 -13.12
C ILE A 103 2.70 3.02 -13.78
N LYS A 104 2.57 3.54 -15.01
CA LYS A 104 1.28 3.51 -15.72
C LYS A 104 0.73 2.09 -15.86
N LYS A 105 1.60 1.14 -16.20
CA LYS A 105 1.21 -0.27 -16.32
C LYS A 105 0.78 -0.85 -14.97
N PHE A 106 1.47 -0.51 -13.89
CA PHE A 106 1.12 -0.96 -12.56
C PHE A 106 -0.27 -0.44 -12.14
N GLU A 107 -0.56 0.85 -12.36
CA GLU A 107 -1.89 1.43 -12.11
C GLU A 107 -3.00 0.78 -12.95
N GLU A 108 -2.74 0.49 -14.22
CA GLU A 108 -3.72 -0.10 -15.13
C GLU A 108 -4.04 -1.57 -14.79
N ASP A 109 -3.00 -2.37 -14.53
CA ASP A 109 -3.14 -3.81 -14.33
C ASP A 109 -3.51 -4.15 -12.87
N TYR A 110 -2.96 -3.41 -11.89
CA TYR A 110 -3.00 -3.75 -10.47
C TYR A 110 -3.48 -2.61 -9.55
N GLY A 111 -4.07 -1.55 -10.09
CA GLY A 111 -4.68 -0.49 -9.29
C GLY A 111 -5.72 -0.99 -8.29
N MET A 112 -6.02 -0.18 -7.28
CA MET A 112 -6.93 -0.50 -6.16
C MET A 112 -8.22 -1.24 -6.55
N LYS A 113 -8.86 -0.84 -7.65
CA LYS A 113 -10.10 -1.47 -8.13
C LYS A 113 -9.88 -2.94 -8.50
N ASN A 114 -8.80 -3.24 -9.22
CA ASN A 114 -8.49 -4.59 -9.67
C ASN A 114 -8.07 -5.46 -8.48
N PHE A 115 -7.29 -4.90 -7.55
CA PHE A 115 -6.90 -5.57 -6.31
C PHE A 115 -8.10 -5.98 -5.46
N ILE A 116 -8.99 -5.01 -5.16
CA ILE A 116 -10.20 -5.26 -4.36
C ILE A 116 -11.08 -6.29 -5.06
N HIS A 117 -11.23 -6.19 -6.39
CA HIS A 117 -12.02 -7.14 -7.14
C HIS A 117 -11.45 -8.56 -7.04
N PHE A 118 -10.16 -8.75 -7.31
CA PHE A 118 -9.48 -10.03 -7.20
C PHE A 118 -9.66 -10.64 -5.80
N MET A 119 -9.26 -9.90 -4.75
CA MET A 119 -9.36 -10.40 -3.37
C MET A 119 -10.81 -10.71 -2.96
N SER A 120 -11.79 -9.97 -3.46
CA SER A 120 -13.22 -10.25 -3.20
C SER A 120 -13.69 -11.55 -3.86
N GLU A 121 -13.21 -11.87 -5.06
CA GLU A 121 -13.52 -13.15 -5.71
C GLU A 121 -12.85 -14.31 -4.99
N GLU A 122 -11.59 -14.15 -4.58
CA GLU A 122 -10.88 -15.17 -3.79
C GLU A 122 -11.55 -15.41 -2.43
N CYS A 123 -12.01 -14.35 -1.74
CA CYS A 123 -12.81 -14.50 -0.52
C CYS A 123 -14.11 -15.31 -0.75
N LYS A 124 -14.79 -15.11 -1.88
CA LYS A 124 -16.00 -15.89 -2.21
C LYS A 124 -15.65 -17.36 -2.48
N ALA A 125 -14.57 -17.61 -3.20
CA ALA A 125 -14.09 -18.97 -3.47
C ALA A 125 -13.75 -19.70 -2.16
N MET A 126 -13.01 -19.04 -1.26
CA MET A 126 -12.71 -19.53 0.08
C MET A 126 -13.98 -19.88 0.87
N ILE A 127 -14.98 -18.99 0.91
CA ILE A 127 -16.26 -19.25 1.60
C ILE A 127 -16.98 -20.48 1.02
N ASN A 128 -16.94 -20.68 -0.29
CA ASN A 128 -17.55 -21.86 -0.91
C ASN A 128 -16.80 -23.15 -0.52
N ILE A 129 -15.46 -23.11 -0.51
CA ILE A 129 -14.63 -24.25 -0.07
C ILE A 129 -14.99 -24.64 1.37
N GLU A 130 -15.07 -23.65 2.27
CA GLU A 130 -15.39 -23.89 3.69
C GLU A 130 -16.83 -24.37 3.90
N ARG A 131 -17.79 -23.87 3.11
CA ARG A 131 -19.18 -24.33 3.17
C ARG A 131 -19.31 -25.82 2.83
N ASP A 132 -18.54 -26.27 1.83
CA ASP A 132 -18.65 -27.61 1.26
C ASP A 132 -17.54 -28.54 1.79
N ALA A 133 -16.87 -28.16 2.90
CA ALA A 133 -15.67 -28.81 3.40
C ALA A 133 -15.87 -30.26 3.84
N ASP A 134 -16.99 -30.56 4.51
CA ASP A 134 -17.27 -31.93 4.97
C ASP A 134 -17.57 -32.89 3.82
N ASP A 135 -18.26 -32.40 2.78
CA ASP A 135 -18.59 -33.18 1.58
C ASP A 135 -17.34 -33.48 0.75
N THR A 136 -16.42 -32.52 0.68
CA THR A 136 -15.22 -32.61 -0.16
C THR A 136 -13.99 -33.18 0.57
N ARG A 137 -14.09 -33.48 1.87
CA ARG A 137 -12.97 -34.01 2.68
C ARG A 137 -12.46 -35.37 2.19
N ASN A 138 -13.35 -36.23 1.69
CA ASN A 138 -13.00 -37.58 1.22
C ASN A 138 -12.83 -37.68 -0.30
N GLU A 139 -13.02 -36.57 -1.02
CA GLU A 139 -12.74 -36.53 -2.45
C GLU A 139 -11.23 -36.53 -2.72
N VAL A 140 -10.83 -36.68 -4.00
CA VAL A 140 -9.42 -36.79 -4.39
C VAL A 140 -9.06 -35.78 -5.47
N GLY A 141 -7.80 -35.35 -5.48
CA GLY A 141 -7.32 -34.38 -6.47
C GLY A 141 -7.97 -33.01 -6.29
N PHE A 142 -8.22 -32.31 -7.40
CA PHE A 142 -8.68 -30.91 -7.40
C PHE A 142 -10.08 -30.68 -6.83
N THR A 143 -10.89 -31.72 -6.69
CA THR A 143 -12.23 -31.59 -6.09
C THR A 143 -12.22 -31.80 -4.57
N SER A 144 -11.13 -32.40 -4.03
CA SER A 144 -10.92 -32.50 -2.59
C SER A 144 -10.76 -31.11 -1.94
N TYR A 145 -11.14 -30.98 -0.67
CA TYR A 145 -10.92 -29.76 0.11
C TYR A 145 -9.47 -29.25 -0.04
N SER A 146 -8.49 -30.13 0.16
CA SER A 146 -7.06 -29.78 0.02
C SER A 146 -6.68 -29.37 -1.42
N GLY A 147 -7.30 -29.97 -2.43
CA GLY A 147 -7.04 -29.63 -3.83
C GLY A 147 -7.60 -28.26 -4.19
N GLN A 148 -8.77 -27.92 -3.67
CA GLN A 148 -9.38 -26.61 -3.87
C GLN A 148 -8.59 -25.51 -3.13
N VAL A 149 -8.17 -25.76 -1.89
CA VAL A 149 -7.27 -24.86 -1.13
C VAL A 149 -5.99 -24.60 -1.93
N TYR A 150 -5.34 -25.65 -2.45
CA TYR A 150 -4.12 -25.53 -3.24
C TYR A 150 -4.29 -24.69 -4.51
N ILE A 151 -5.41 -24.85 -5.23
CA ILE A 151 -5.73 -24.04 -6.41
C ILE A 151 -5.86 -22.57 -6.02
N LEU A 152 -6.59 -22.28 -4.94
CA LEU A 152 -6.79 -20.93 -4.43
C LEU A 152 -5.44 -20.27 -4.09
N GLU A 153 -4.61 -20.96 -3.31
CA GLU A 153 -3.26 -20.47 -2.97
C GLU A 153 -2.39 -20.23 -4.20
N THR A 154 -2.50 -21.07 -5.23
CA THR A 154 -1.75 -20.89 -6.47
C THR A 154 -2.13 -19.59 -7.18
N GLU A 155 -3.42 -19.25 -7.23
CA GLU A 155 -3.89 -17.99 -7.84
C GLU A 155 -3.51 -16.78 -6.98
N LEU A 156 -3.61 -16.88 -5.64
CA LEU A 156 -3.14 -15.85 -4.71
C LEU A 156 -1.66 -15.54 -4.91
N VAL A 157 -0.79 -16.56 -4.83
CA VAL A 157 0.66 -16.43 -5.02
C VAL A 157 0.97 -15.74 -6.34
N LYS A 158 0.32 -16.17 -7.43
CA LYS A 158 0.56 -15.60 -8.75
C LYS A 158 0.20 -14.11 -8.81
N TYR A 159 -0.97 -13.75 -8.29
CA TYR A 159 -1.42 -12.36 -8.30
C TYR A 159 -0.54 -11.47 -7.42
N VAL A 160 -0.27 -11.90 -6.19
CA VAL A 160 0.54 -11.15 -5.21
C VAL A 160 1.99 -11.00 -5.68
N ASN A 161 2.58 -12.05 -6.27
CA ASN A 161 3.93 -11.94 -6.87
C ASN A 161 3.97 -10.91 -8.00
N HIS A 162 2.93 -10.85 -8.84
CA HIS A 162 2.90 -9.84 -9.90
C HIS A 162 2.78 -8.42 -9.38
N VAL A 163 2.09 -8.18 -8.26
CA VAL A 163 2.07 -6.87 -7.59
C VAL A 163 3.45 -6.56 -7.03
N THR A 164 4.05 -7.51 -6.30
CA THR A 164 5.39 -7.39 -5.70
C THR A 164 6.45 -7.04 -6.75
N ASP A 165 6.49 -7.79 -7.86
CA ASP A 165 7.41 -7.54 -8.99
C ASP A 165 7.28 -6.10 -9.54
N ARG A 166 6.09 -5.50 -9.49
CA ARG A 166 5.86 -4.14 -10.00
C ARG A 166 6.35 -3.10 -9.01
N VAL A 167 6.02 -3.27 -7.73
CA VAL A 167 6.46 -2.39 -6.63
C VAL A 167 7.99 -2.38 -6.57
N ASP A 168 8.62 -3.55 -6.55
CA ASP A 168 10.08 -3.70 -6.54
C ASP A 168 10.74 -3.03 -7.75
N LYS A 169 10.16 -3.21 -8.93
CA LYS A 169 10.69 -2.61 -10.15
C LYS A 169 10.61 -1.08 -10.12
N ILE A 170 9.54 -0.52 -9.58
CA ILE A 170 9.41 0.94 -9.44
C ILE A 170 10.44 1.46 -8.43
N ARG A 171 10.61 0.77 -7.29
CA ARG A 171 11.65 1.08 -6.30
C ARG A 171 13.06 1.05 -6.91
N GLU A 172 13.38 0.03 -7.72
CA GLU A 172 14.67 -0.06 -8.41
C GLU A 172 14.91 1.17 -9.31
N HIS A 173 13.90 1.57 -10.08
CA HIS A 173 13.98 2.78 -10.91
C HIS A 173 14.24 4.03 -10.08
N VAL A 174 13.56 4.17 -8.94
CA VAL A 174 13.75 5.31 -8.03
C VAL A 174 15.19 5.34 -7.52
N HIS A 175 15.74 4.22 -7.10
CA HIS A 175 17.15 4.14 -6.68
C HIS A 175 18.13 4.47 -7.81
N HIS A 176 17.83 4.14 -9.05
CA HIS A 176 18.64 4.57 -10.19
C HIS A 176 18.54 6.08 -10.41
N LEU A 177 17.34 6.65 -10.32
CA LEU A 177 17.11 8.07 -10.55
C LEU A 177 17.71 8.93 -9.42
N SER A 178 17.55 8.56 -8.15
CA SER A 178 18.12 9.28 -7.00
C SER A 178 19.65 9.29 -6.97
N LYS A 179 20.32 8.40 -7.69
CA LYS A 179 21.79 8.41 -7.82
C LYS A 179 22.27 9.38 -8.90
N ASN A 180 21.39 9.77 -9.81
CA ASN A 180 21.72 10.55 -11.01
C ASN A 180 21.16 11.99 -10.98
N TYR A 181 20.30 12.30 -10.01
CA TYR A 181 19.62 13.60 -9.81
C TYR A 181 19.69 14.03 -8.35
#